data_AF-A0A1V5NCB3-F1
#
_entry.id   AF-A0A1V5NCB3-F1
#
_cell.length_a   1.000
_cell.length_b   1.000
_cell.length_c   1.000
_cell.angle_alpha   90.00
_cell.angle_beta   90.00
_cell.angle_gamma   90.00
#
_symmetry.space_group_name_H-M   'P 1'
#
loop_
_entity.id
_entity.type
_entity.pdbx_description
1 polymer ?
#
loop_
_entity_poly.entity_id
_entity_poly.type
_entity_poly.pdbx_seq_one_letter_code
_entity_poly.pdbx_strand_id
1 'polypeptide(L)' 'MTNVKDEHKKARFDIANLLGWFECELQKETNTGSPVDALRELIRALALFSGISEKQIKESLEDLIHTNDETKNERTSK' A
#
# COMPACT_ATOMS: atom_id res chain seq x y z
N MET A 1 15.51 14.63 -18.39
CA MET A 1 14.13 15.10 -18.14
C MET A 1 13.37 13.91 -17.58
N THR A 2 13.06 13.90 -16.29
CA THR A 2 12.18 12.87 -15.75
C THR A 2 10.77 13.06 -16.32
N ASN A 3 10.20 11.97 -16.80
CA ASN A 3 8.84 11.97 -17.33
C ASN A 3 7.88 12.00 -16.13
N VAL A 4 7.06 13.04 -16.03
CA VAL A 4 6.08 13.25 -14.94
C VAL A 4 5.20 12.01 -14.73
N LYS A 5 4.91 11.26 -15.80
CA LYS A 5 4.14 10.01 -15.72
C LYS A 5 4.90 8.90 -14.98
N ASP A 6 6.21 8.83 -15.12
CA ASP A 6 7.04 7.81 -14.49
C ASP A 6 7.27 8.14 -13.01
N GLU A 7 7.44 9.42 -12.67
CA GLU A 7 7.48 9.87 -11.27
C GLU A 7 6.15 9.62 -10.55
N HIS A 8 5.01 9.88 -11.20
CA HIS A 8 3.69 9.59 -10.64
C HIS A 8 3.46 8.09 -10.43
N LYS A 9 3.88 7.24 -11.38
CA LYS A 9 3.83 5.78 -11.21
C LYS A 9 4.71 5.31 -10.05
N LYS A 10 5.93 5.85 -9.94
CA LYS A 10 6.84 5.54 -8.85
C LYS A 10 6.23 5.94 -7.50
N ALA A 11 5.68 7.14 -7.39
CA ALA A 11 5.04 7.62 -6.16
C ALA A 11 3.87 6.72 -5.73
N ARG A 12 3.03 6.28 -6.67
CA ARG A 12 1.97 5.29 -6.40
C ARG A 12 2.52 3.98 -5.84
N PHE A 13 3.58 3.46 -6.45
CA PHE A 13 4.21 2.22 -6.00
C PHE A 13 4.83 2.36 -4.61
N ASP A 14 5.54 3.45 -4.33
CA ASP A 14 6.16 3.71 -3.03
C ASP A 14 5.09 3.83 -1.92
N ILE A 15 3.98 4.51 -2.20
CA ILE A 15 2.83 4.61 -1.27
C ILE A 15 2.22 3.24 -0.99
N ALA A 16 2.01 2.41 -2.02
CA ALA A 16 1.45 1.07 -1.84
C ALA A 16 2.35 0.18 -0.98
N ASN A 17 3.67 0.23 -1.19
CA ASN A 17 4.62 -0.52 -0.35
C ASN A 17 4.62 -0.05 1.10
N LEU A 18 4.56 1.26 1.34
CA LEU A 18 4.46 1.82 2.69
C LEU A 18 3.21 1.32 3.41
N LEU A 19 2.06 1.31 2.71
CA LEU A 19 0.80 0.83 3.27
C LEU A 19 0.83 -0.68 3.55
N GLY A 20 1.38 -1.49 2.63
CA GLY A 20 1.53 -2.92 2.86
C GLY A 20 2.44 -3.25 4.05
N TRP A 21 3.53 -2.50 4.23
CA TRP A 21 4.36 -2.60 5.44
C TRP A 21 3.58 -2.19 6.69
N PHE A 22 2.86 -1.06 6.64
CA PHE A 22 2.09 -0.55 7.76
C PHE A 22 0.99 -1.50 8.21
N GLU A 23 0.25 -2.11 7.28
CA GLU A 23 -0.72 -3.17 7.56
C GLU A 23 -0.07 -4.39 8.23
N CYS A 24 1.10 -4.80 7.73
CA CYS A 24 1.85 -5.91 8.31
C CYS A 24 2.28 -5.63 9.76
N GLU A 25 2.76 -4.42 10.07
CA GLU A 25 3.11 -4.05 11.44
C GLU A 25 1.87 -3.91 12.34
N LEU A 26 0.77 -3.32 11.81
CA LEU A 26 -0.49 -3.23 12.55
C LEU A 26 -1.03 -4.60 12.99
N GLN A 27 -0.86 -5.63 12.17
CA GLN A 27 -1.28 -7.00 12.50
C GLN A 27 -0.46 -7.63 13.64
N LYS A 28 0.76 -7.14 13.90
CA LYS A 28 1.63 -7.64 14.98
C LYS A 28 1.34 -6.96 16.32
N GLU A 29 0.73 -5.77 16.29
CA GLU A 29 0.42 -5.00 17.48
C GLU A 29 -0.88 -5.46 18.14
N THR A 30 -0.81 -5.78 19.43
CA THR A 30 -1.96 -6.25 20.22
C THR A 30 -2.67 -5.12 20.99
N ASN A 31 -2.09 -3.92 21.01
CA ASN A 31 -2.51 -2.80 21.85
C ASN A 31 -2.88 -1.52 21.08
N THR A 32 -2.89 -1.57 19.75
CA THR A 32 -3.42 -0.47 18.95
C THR A 32 -4.95 -0.47 19.08
N GLY A 33 -5.55 0.69 19.39
CA GLY A 33 -6.99 0.87 19.15
C GLY A 33 -7.31 0.55 17.67
N SER A 34 -8.59 0.45 17.29
CA SER A 34 -9.07 0.06 15.94
C SER A 34 -8.02 0.23 14.81
N PRO A 35 -7.28 -0.83 14.43
CA PRO A 35 -6.25 -0.79 13.39
C PRO A 35 -6.78 -0.27 12.05
N VAL A 36 -8.08 -0.45 11.82
CA VAL A 36 -8.83 0.05 10.67
C VAL A 36 -8.81 1.58 10.60
N ASP A 37 -8.91 2.28 11.74
CA ASP A 37 -8.91 3.73 11.76
C ASP A 37 -7.52 4.29 11.46
N ALA A 38 -6.46 3.69 12.01
CA ALA A 38 -5.08 4.11 11.74
C ALA A 38 -4.71 4.00 10.25
N LEU A 39 -5.04 2.86 9.62
CA LEU A 39 -4.83 2.66 8.20
C LEU A 39 -5.63 3.66 7.35
N ARG A 40 -6.91 3.88 7.70
CA ARG A 40 -7.76 4.84 6.99
C ARG A 40 -7.21 6.25 7.05
N GLU A 41 -6.77 6.70 8.22
CA GLU A 41 -6.21 8.05 8.38
C GLU A 41 -4.86 8.21 7.68
N LEU A 42 -4.03 7.15 7.62
CA LEU A 42 -2.80 7.17 6.83
C LEU A 42 -3.08 7.30 5.32
N ILE A 43 -4.04 6.54 4.79
CA ILE A 43 -4.43 6.65 3.38
C ILE A 43 -4.91 8.07 3.05
N ARG A 44 -5.73 8.68 3.93
CA ARG A 44 -6.20 10.06 3.77
C ARG A 44 -5.05 11.07 3.76
N ALA A 45 -4.12 10.94 4.70
CA ALA A 45 -2.95 11.82 4.78
C ALA A 45 -2.09 11.71 3.51
N LEU A 46 -1.79 10.49 3.06
CA LEU A 46 -1.00 10.26 1.85
C LEU A 46 -1.69 10.81 0.61
N ALA A 47 -3.02 10.65 0.49
CA ALA A 47 -3.78 11.22 -0.62
C ALA A 47 -3.70 12.75 -0.65
N LEU A 48 -3.82 13.39 0.51
CA LEU A 48 -3.73 14.84 0.66
C LEU A 48 -2.34 15.38 0.27
N PHE A 49 -1.27 14.75 0.74
CA PHE A 49 0.10 15.25 0.52
C PHE A 49 0.67 14.91 -0.86
N SER A 50 0.27 13.76 -1.45
CA SER A 50 0.81 13.31 -2.73
C SER A 50 0.03 13.80 -3.95
N GLY A 51 -1.22 14.25 -3.76
CA GLY A 51 -2.14 14.54 -4.86
C GLY A 51 -2.66 13.30 -5.59
N ILE A 52 -2.33 12.09 -5.11
CA ILE A 52 -2.85 10.82 -5.62
C ILE A 52 -4.16 10.52 -4.90
N SER A 53 -5.22 10.18 -5.64
CA SER A 53 -6.52 9.91 -5.02
C SER A 53 -6.49 8.65 -4.14
N GLU A 54 -7.32 8.63 -3.08
CA GLU A 54 -7.49 7.43 -2.25
C GLU A 54 -7.83 6.18 -3.07
N LYS A 55 -8.60 6.33 -4.16
CA LYS A 55 -8.96 5.24 -5.07
C LYS A 55 -7.72 4.63 -5.73
N GLN A 56 -6.84 5.47 -6.29
CA GLN A 56 -5.61 5.01 -6.94
C GLN A 56 -4.62 4.37 -5.95
N ILE A 57 -4.61 4.84 -4.71
CA ILE A 57 -3.82 4.27 -3.63
C ILE A 57 -4.34 2.86 -3.28
N LYS A 58 -5.65 2.71 -3.09
CA LYS A 58 -6.30 1.41 -2.79
C LYS A 58 -6.10 0.40 -3.91
N GLU A 59 -6.30 0.81 -5.17
CA GLU A 59 -6.04 -0.04 -6.34
C GLU A 59 -4.58 -0.53 -6.36
N SER A 60 -3.61 0.37 -6.11
CA SER A 60 -2.20 -0.03 -6.06
C SER A 60 -1.85 -0.95 -4.88
N LEU A 61 -2.57 -0.84 -3.77
CA LEU A 61 -2.39 -1.73 -2.63
C LEU A 61 -2.98 -3.13 -2.92
N GLU A 62 -4.16 -3.19 -3.52
CA GLU A 62 -4.78 -4.44 -3.99
C GLU A 62 -3.88 -5.15 -5.01
N ASP A 63 -3.37 -4.43 -6.01
CA ASP A 63 -2.44 -4.96 -7.01
C ASP A 63 -1.18 -5.59 -6.36
N LEU A 64 -0.64 -4.92 -5.33
CA LEU A 64 0.54 -5.39 -4.59
C LEU A 64 0.24 -6.68 -3.80
N ILE A 65 -0.92 -6.75 -3.14
CA ILE A 65 -1.34 -7.93 -2.38
C ILE A 65 -1.55 -9.13 -3.31
N HIS A 66 -2.26 -8.94 -4.42
CA HIS A 66 -2.49 -10.00 -5.40
C HIS A 66 -1.20 -10.56 -6.00
N THR A 67 -0.23 -9.70 -6.32
CA THR A 67 1.09 -10.12 -6.83
C THR A 67 1.88 -10.95 -5.80
N ASN A 68 1.73 -10.65 -4.51
CA ASN A 68 2.41 -11.36 -3.43
C ASN A 68 1.76 -12.73 -3.12
N ASP A 69 0.46 -12.89 -3.34
CA ASP A 69 -0.23 -14.16 -3.14
C ASP A 69 0.07 -15.17 -4.25
N GLU A 70 0.19 -14.71 -5.51
CA GLU A 70 0.60 -15.55 -6.64
C GLU A 70 2.02 -16.10 -6.46
N THR A 71 2.95 -15.27 -5.97
CA THR A 71 4.35 -15.67 -5.72
C THR A 71 4.53 -16.57 -4.50
N LYS A 72 3.61 -16.54 -3.52
CA LYS A 72 3.60 -17.50 -2.41
C LYS A 72 3.15 -18.89 -2.85
N ASN A 73 2.16 -18.98 -3.72
CA ASN A 73 1.60 -20.27 -4.17
C ASN A 73 2.59 -21.09 -5.03
N GLU A 74 3.47 -20.42 -5.78
CA GLU A 74 4.52 -21.05 -6.57
C GLU A 74 5.66 -21.63 -5.71
N ARG A 75 5.91 -21.07 -4.52
CA ARG A 75 6.97 -21.55 -3.60
C ARG A 75 6.57 -22.76 -2.77
N THR A 76 5.27 -23.00 -2.57
CA THR A 76 4.74 -24.17 -1.85
C THR A 76 4.50 -25.40 -2.74
N SER A 77 4.67 -25.28 -4.06
CA SER A 77 4.47 -26.37 -5.03
C SER A 77 5.77 -27.00 -5.55
N LYS A 78 6.92 -26.76 -4.89
CA LYS A 78 8.22 -27.38 -5.20
C LYS A 78 8.78 -28.18 -4.03
#